data_AF-A0A447U848-F1
#
_entry.id   AF-A0A447U848-F1
#
_cell.length_a   1.000
_cell.length_b   1.000
_cell.length_c   1.000
_cell.angle_alpha   90.00
_cell.angle_beta   90.00
_cell.angle_gamma   90.00
#
_symmetry.space_group_name_H-M   'P 1'
#
loop_
_entity.id
_entity.type
_entity.pdbx_description
1 polymer ?
#
loop_
_entity_poly.entity_id
_entity_poly.type
_entity_poly.pdbx_seq_one_letter_code
_entity_poly.pdbx_strand_id
1 'polypeptide(L)' 'MRPLVSMEDELLGEKSCAYLVVKEPLRAVQVRRFLREQGVAEFKLPDRVECVASLPLTPVW' A
#
# COMPACT_ATOMS: atom_id res chain seq x y z
N MET A 1 -5.54 -5.75 13.81
CA MET A 1 -6.19 -4.50 13.36
C MET A 1 -5.10 -3.62 12.75
N ARG A 2 -5.27 -3.14 11.50
CA ARG A 2 -4.25 -2.49 10.63
C ARG A 2 -3.71 -1.16 11.21
N PRO A 3 -2.53 -0.73 10.76
CA PRO A 3 -2.36 0.68 10.39
C PRO A 3 -1.96 0.83 8.90
N LEU A 4 -2.69 1.70 8.21
CA LEU A 4 -2.25 2.37 6.97
C LEU A 4 -1.45 3.60 7.43
N VAL A 5 -0.24 3.78 6.90
CA VAL A 5 0.55 5.00 7.15
C VAL A 5 0.40 5.89 5.92
N SER A 6 -0.21 7.05 6.12
CA SER A 6 -0.27 8.11 5.12
C SER A 6 1.03 8.91 5.15
N MET A 7 1.55 9.28 3.97
CA MET A 7 2.66 10.20 3.81
C MET A 7 2.12 11.44 3.08
N GLU A 8 2.21 12.59 3.74
CA GLU A 8 1.70 13.88 3.27
C GLU A 8 2.55 14.38 2.08
N ASP A 9 1.92 14.66 0.93
CA ASP A 9 2.55 15.17 -0.29
C ASP A 9 1.91 16.53 -0.64
N GLU A 10 2.72 17.59 -0.65
CA GLU A 10 2.34 19.01 -0.56
C GLU A 10 1.72 19.62 -1.83
N LEU A 11 1.47 18.84 -2.89
CA LEU A 11 0.96 19.40 -4.15
C LEU A 11 -0.37 18.81 -4.63
N LEU A 12 -0.77 17.65 -4.10
CA LEU A 12 -2.09 17.00 -4.26
C LEU A 12 -2.15 15.87 -3.22
N GLY A 13 -3.03 16.01 -2.22
CA GLY A 13 -3.13 15.14 -1.03
C GLY A 13 -2.68 13.69 -1.21
N GLU A 14 -1.66 13.31 -0.43
CA GLU A 14 -1.19 11.95 -0.15
C GLU A 14 -1.11 10.99 -1.34
N LYS A 15 0.07 10.89 -1.99
CA LYS A 15 0.38 9.72 -2.83
C LYS A 15 0.58 8.51 -1.93
N SER A 16 -0.37 7.59 -1.96
CA SER A 16 -0.35 6.43 -1.07
C SER A 16 0.59 5.33 -1.61
N CYS A 17 1.55 4.91 -0.78
CA CYS A 17 2.52 3.86 -1.12
C CYS A 17 2.28 2.62 -0.25
N ALA A 18 1.95 1.50 -0.89
CA ALA A 18 1.74 0.22 -0.21
C ALA A 18 3.03 -0.62 -0.24
N TYR A 19 3.58 -0.90 0.93
CA TYR A 19 4.69 -1.86 1.09
C TYR A 19 4.12 -3.24 1.37
N LEU A 20 4.42 -4.22 0.51
CA LEU A 20 3.90 -5.58 0.62
C LEU A 20 5.05 -6.56 0.77
N VAL A 21 4.94 -7.46 1.75
CA VAL A 21 5.80 -8.65 1.82
C VAL A 21 5.09 -9.76 1.07
N VAL A 22 5.66 -10.17 -0.06
CA VAL A 22 5.06 -11.11 -1.00
C VAL A 22 6.05 -12.24 -1.31
N LYS A 23 5.53 -13.45 -1.56
CA LYS A 23 6.36 -14.60 -1.97
C LYS A 23 6.85 -14.48 -3.41
N GLU A 24 6.06 -13.81 -4.25
CA GLU A 24 6.34 -13.55 -5.66
C GLU A 24 6.09 -12.06 -5.95
N PRO A 25 6.90 -11.42 -6.80
CA PRO A 25 6.75 -10.00 -7.09
C PRO A 25 5.40 -9.70 -7.77
N LEU A 26 4.69 -8.71 -7.24
CA LEU A 26 3.40 -8.26 -7.77
C LEU A 26 3.53 -6.88 -8.42
N ARG A 27 2.85 -6.69 -9.54
CA ARG A 27 2.71 -5.37 -10.17
C ARG A 27 1.57 -4.60 -9.50
N ALA A 28 1.71 -3.28 -9.39
CA ALA A 28 0.69 -2.40 -8.81
C ALA A 28 -0.70 -2.59 -9.45
N VAL A 29 -0.77 -2.82 -10.76
CA VAL A 29 -2.04 -3.10 -11.47
C VAL A 29 -2.77 -4.33 -10.94
N GLN A 30 -2.04 -5.38 -10.55
CA GLN A 30 -2.64 -6.61 -10.01
C GLN A 30 -3.24 -6.35 -8.63
N VAL A 31 -2.53 -5.59 -7.79
CA VAL A 31 -3.00 -5.21 -6.45
C VAL A 31 -4.23 -4.31 -6.54
N ARG A 32 -4.20 -3.30 -7.42
CA ARG A 32 -5.35 -2.39 -7.64
C ARG A 32 -6.58 -3.14 -8.14
N ARG A 33 -6.40 -4.05 -9.10
CA ARG A 33 -7.48 -4.90 -9.61
C ARG A 33 -8.08 -5.77 -8.52
N PHE A 34 -7.23 -6.46 -7.74
CA PHE A 34 -7.68 -7.29 -6.63
C PHE A 34 -8.48 -6.50 -5.60
N LEU A 35 -7.97 -5.34 -5.16
CA LEU A 35 -8.67 -4.48 -4.20
C LEU A 35 -10.01 -3.95 -4.75
N ARG A 36 -10.07 -3.61 -6.03
CA ARG A 36 -11.31 -3.19 -6.70
C ARG A 36 -12.34 -4.32 -6.75
N GLU A 37 -11.92 -5.55 -7.05
CA GLU A 37 -12.79 -6.74 -7.03
C GLU A 37 -13.33 -7.03 -5.62
N GLN A 38 -12.62 -6.60 -4.57
CA GLN A 38 -13.09 -6.67 -3.17
C GLN A 38 -14.00 -5.49 -2.76
N GLY A 39 -14.34 -4.58 -3.69
CA GLY A 39 -15.19 -3.43 -3.41
C GLY A 39 -14.49 -2.26 -2.73
N VAL A 40 -13.15 -2.19 -2.79
CA VAL A 40 -12.39 -1.05 -2.26
C VAL A 40 -12.57 0.15 -3.19
N ALA A 41 -12.96 1.29 -2.61
CA ALA A 41 -13.13 2.55 -3.34
C ALA A 41 -11.82 3.01 -4.01
N GLU A 42 -11.93 3.64 -5.18
CA GLU A 42 -10.78 3.98 -6.02
C GLU A 42 -9.77 4.90 -5.33
N PHE A 43 -10.24 5.84 -4.50
CA PHE A 43 -9.40 6.74 -3.71
C PHE A 43 -8.60 6.05 -2.59
N LYS A 44 -8.89 4.78 -2.28
CA LYS A 44 -8.14 3.95 -1.32
C LYS A 44 -7.14 3.02 -1.99
N LEU A 45 -7.11 3.01 -3.32
CA LEU A 45 -6.18 2.16 -4.06
C LEU A 45 -4.79 2.81 -4.04
N PRO A 46 -3.74 2.05 -3.73
CA PRO A 46 -2.39 2.59 -3.69
C PRO A 46 -1.94 3.03 -5.08
N ASP A 47 -1.33 4.22 -5.14
CA ASP A 47 -0.71 4.76 -6.35
C ASP A 47 0.59 4.02 -6.67
N ARG A 48 1.33 3.63 -5.62
CA ARG A 48 2.59 2.91 -5.70
C ARG A 48 2.55 1.65 -4.85
N VAL A 49 3.11 0.57 -5.38
CA VAL A 49 3.28 -0.70 -4.66
C VAL A 49 4.76 -1.07 -4.67
N GLU A 50 5.32 -1.27 -3.49
CA GLU A 50 6.70 -1.68 -3.28
C GLU A 50 6.74 -3.06 -2.62
N CYS A 51 7.39 -4.01 -3.29
CA CYS A 51 7.59 -5.34 -2.74
C CYS A 51 8.87 -5.36 -1.90
N VAL A 52 8.74 -5.66 -0.60
CA VAL A 52 9.88 -5.69 0.34
C VAL A 52 10.03 -7.07 0.97
N ALA A 53 11.25 -7.44 1.33
CA ALA A 53 11.53 -8.73 1.97
C ALA A 53 10.97 -8.79 3.41
N SER A 54 10.91 -7.66 4.10
CA SER A 54 10.42 -7.53 5.46
C SER A 54 9.95 -6.10 5.72
N LEU A 55 8.92 -5.94 6.55
CA LEU A 55 8.54 -4.63 7.08
C LEU A 55 9.34 -4.34 8.36
N PRO A 56 9.80 -3.10 8.56
CA PRO A 56 10.46 -2.72 9.80
C PRO A 56 9.46 -2.87 10.95
N LEU A 57 9.79 -3.77 11.89
CA LEU A 57 9.06 -3.88 13.14
C LEU A 57 9.51 -2.72 14.02
N THR A 58 8.62 -1.76 14.31
CA THR A 58 8.90 -0.82 15.40
C THR A 58 8.73 -1.58 16.72
N PRO A 59 9.76 -1.67 17.57
CA PRO A 59 9.58 -2.15 18.92
C PRO A 59 8.67 -1.17 19.65
N VAL A 60 7.50 -1.62 20.08
CA VAL A 60 6.64 -0.85 20.97
C VAL A 60 7.29 -0.93 22.36
N TRP A 61 7.78 0.19 22.87
CA TRP A 61 8.17 0.36 24.28
C TRP A 61 6.97 0.74 25.12
#